data_AF-A0A6B0HJC9-F1
#
_entry.id   AF-A0A6B0HJC9-F1
#
_cell.length_a   1.000
_cell.length_b   1.000
_cell.length_c   1.000
_cell.angle_alpha   90.00
_cell.angle_beta   90.00
_cell.angle_gamma   90.00
#
_symmetry.space_group_name_H-M   'P 1'
#
loop_
_entity.id
_entity.type
_entity.pdbx_description
1 polymer ?
#
loop_
_entity_poly.entity_id
_entity_poly.type
_entity_poly.pdbx_seq_one_letter_code
_entity_poly.pdbx_strand_id
1 'polypeptide(L)'
;MEFCDECGSMMKAEDGIWTCGSCGFTKPKGDADQYIVTDSQEASEIIESSEETSLPETDAHCPECGNDRAYWYMQQIRSADESETRFFICSDCEYKWREDDN
;
A
#
# COMPACT_ATOMS: atom_id res chain seq x y z
N MET A 1 2.25 23.97 0.05
CA MET A 1 0.84 23.62 0.33
C MET A 1 0.57 24.07 1.75
N GLU A 2 -0.50 24.83 2.00
CA GLU A 2 -0.70 25.45 3.30
C GLU A 2 -2.18 25.36 3.72
N PHE A 3 -2.39 25.16 5.02
CA PHE A 3 -3.72 25.05 5.63
C PHE A 3 -4.02 26.31 6.46
N CYS A 4 -5.30 26.64 6.55
CA CYS A 4 -5.77 27.76 7.34
C CYS A 4 -5.80 27.40 8.82
N ASP A 5 -5.17 28.22 9.65
CA ASP A 5 -5.07 28.02 11.09
C ASP A 5 -6.42 28.16 11.83
N GLU A 6 -7.41 28.83 11.22
CA GLU A 6 -8.73 29.01 11.83
C GLU A 6 -9.74 27.91 11.49
N CYS A 7 -9.67 27.32 10.29
CA CYS A 7 -10.69 26.39 9.81
C CYS A 7 -10.15 25.08 9.23
N GLY A 8 -8.83 24.88 9.21
CA GLY A 8 -8.19 23.68 8.67
C GLY A 8 -8.36 23.48 7.16
N SER A 9 -9.03 24.40 6.47
CA SER A 9 -9.24 24.31 5.02
C SER A 9 -7.95 24.61 4.26
N MET A 10 -7.77 23.94 3.12
CA MET A 10 -6.64 24.19 2.22
C MET A 10 -6.70 25.60 1.62
N MET A 11 -5.59 26.33 1.72
CA MET A 11 -5.49 27.71 1.22
C MET A 11 -5.01 27.75 -0.23
N LYS A 12 -5.44 28.77 -0.97
CA LYS A 12 -5.02 29.03 -2.35
C LYS A 12 -3.98 30.14 -2.37
N ALA A 13 -2.92 29.99 -3.16
CA ALA A 13 -1.95 31.05 -3.36
C ALA A 13 -2.41 31.95 -4.51
N GLU A 14 -2.69 33.21 -4.20
CA GLU A 14 -2.98 34.28 -5.18
C GLU A 14 -1.99 35.43 -4.94
N ASP A 15 -1.25 35.84 -5.97
CA ASP A 15 -0.30 36.97 -5.94
C ASP A 15 0.70 36.97 -4.77
N GLY A 16 1.16 35.79 -4.34
CA GLY A 16 2.11 35.66 -3.22
C GLY A 16 1.47 35.74 -1.83
N ILE A 17 0.13 35.66 -1.75
CA ILE A 17 -0.65 35.63 -0.52
C ILE A 17 -1.48 34.33 -0.51
N TRP A 18 -1.46 33.62 0.60
CA TRP A 18 -2.37 32.50 0.84
C TRP A 18 -3.71 33.04 1.29
N THR A 19 -4.77 32.69 0.58
CA THR A 19 -6.15 33.07 0.89
C THR A 19 -6.96 31.80 1.18
N CYS A 20 -7.63 31.79 2.32
CA CYS A 20 -8.57 30.72 2.66
C CYS A 20 -9.93 31.02 2.03
N GLY A 21 -10.42 30.10 1.20
CA GLY A 21 -11.75 30.22 0.57
C GLY A 21 -12.93 30.01 1.52
N SER A 22 -12.71 29.42 2.70
CA SER A 22 -13.77 29.05 3.65
C SER A 22 -14.05 30.13 4.70
N CYS A 23 -13.01 30.80 5.22
CA CYS A 23 -13.16 31.83 6.26
C CYS A 23 -12.61 33.20 5.87
N GLY A 24 -11.96 33.34 4.71
CA GLY A 24 -11.40 34.61 4.22
C GLY A 24 -10.07 35.01 4.85
N PHE A 25 -9.48 34.16 5.69
CA PHE A 25 -8.16 34.40 6.29
C PHE A 25 -7.07 34.51 5.22
N THR A 26 -6.20 35.52 5.33
CA THR A 26 -5.08 35.74 4.40
C THR A 26 -3.75 35.76 5.15
N LYS A 27 -2.72 35.12 4.58
CA LYS A 27 -1.34 35.19 5.09
C LYS A 27 -0.34 35.37 3.96
N PRO A 28 0.72 36.18 4.14
CA PRO A 28 1.77 36.31 3.13
C PRO A 28 2.49 34.97 2.96
N LYS A 29 2.78 34.59 1.71
CA LYS A 29 3.58 33.41 1.41
C LYS A 29 5.04 33.70 1.79
N GLY A 30 5.43 33.33 3.00
CA GLY A 30 6.83 33.33 3.42
C GLY A 30 7.67 32.39 2.54
N ASP A 31 8.98 32.65 2.46
CA ASP A 31 9.96 31.90 1.67
C ASP A 31 9.69 30.38 1.75
N ALA A 32 9.60 29.76 0.57
CA ALA A 32 9.25 28.35 0.39
C ALA A 32 10.43 27.40 0.74
N ASP A 33 11.31 27.80 1.66
CA ASP A 33 12.55 27.11 2.03
C ASP A 33 12.45 26.34 3.35
N GLN A 34 11.25 26.16 3.88
CA GLN A 34 10.99 25.27 5.02
C GLN A 34 10.23 24.02 4.61
N TYR A 35 10.60 23.43 3.48
CA TYR A 35 10.37 21.99 3.33
C TYR A 35 11.48 21.30 4.11
N ILE A 36 11.20 20.90 5.34
CA ILE A 36 11.98 19.83 5.95
C ILE A 36 11.58 18.60 5.13
N VAL A 37 12.41 18.22 4.16
CA VAL A 37 12.42 16.82 3.72
C VAL A 37 12.83 16.07 4.97
N THR A 38 11.86 15.60 5.75
CA THR A 38 12.15 14.49 6.63
C THR A 38 12.61 13.39 5.69
N ASP A 39 13.87 12.99 5.86
CA ASP A 39 14.47 11.86 5.15
C ASP A 39 13.40 10.78 5.03
N SER A 40 13.15 10.39 3.77
CA SER A 40 12.19 9.38 3.38
C SER A 40 12.16 8.31 4.46
N GLN A 41 11.00 8.10 5.09
CA GLN A 41 10.83 7.09 6.13
C GLN A 41 11.58 5.85 5.69
N GLU A 42 12.70 5.58 6.37
CA GLU A 42 13.51 4.39 6.14
C GLU A 42 12.52 3.26 6.33
N ALA A 43 12.31 2.52 5.24
CA ALA A 43 11.20 1.60 5.00
C ALA A 43 10.50 1.21 6.30
N SER A 44 9.23 1.64 6.44
CA SER A 44 8.31 1.18 7.49
C SER A 44 8.75 -0.21 7.89
N GLU A 45 9.25 -0.33 9.12
CA GLU A 45 9.68 -1.58 9.73
C GLU A 45 8.79 -2.66 9.16
N ILE A 46 9.33 -3.44 8.21
CA ILE A 46 8.57 -4.53 7.64
C ILE A 46 8.41 -5.40 8.85
N ILE A 47 7.20 -5.42 9.40
CA ILE A 47 6.86 -6.35 10.46
C ILE A 47 6.89 -7.69 9.73
N GLU A 48 8.09 -8.25 9.60
CA GLU A 48 8.29 -9.67 9.33
C GLU A 48 7.76 -10.35 10.59
N SER A 49 6.44 -10.54 10.58
CA SER A 49 5.70 -11.20 11.65
C SER A 49 6.05 -12.67 11.61
N SER A 50 7.28 -13.00 11.99
CA SER A 50 7.78 -14.36 12.15
C SER A 50 7.80 -15.16 10.85
N GLU A 51 8.84 -15.95 10.65
CA GLU A 51 8.92 -17.01 9.63
C GLU A 51 7.96 -18.18 9.94
N GLU A 52 6.76 -17.90 10.45
CA GLU A 52 5.67 -18.85 10.56
C GLU A 52 4.66 -18.47 9.49
N THR A 53 4.85 -19.04 8.30
CA THR A 53 3.82 -19.17 7.26
C THR A 53 2.66 -19.95 7.85
N SER A 54 1.84 -19.29 8.66
CA SER A 54 0.53 -19.74 9.13
C SER A 54 -0.50 -19.69 8.00
N LEU A 55 -0.03 -19.92 6.77
CA LEU A 55 -0.88 -20.11 5.63
C LEU A 55 -1.52 -21.51 5.77
N PRO A 56 -2.82 -21.64 5.50
CA PRO A 56 -3.46 -22.95 5.47
C PRO A 56 -2.81 -23.84 4.41
N GLU A 57 -2.59 -25.11 4.76
CA GLU A 57 -2.16 -26.15 3.81
C GLU A 57 -3.37 -26.73 3.08
N THR A 58 -3.17 -27.11 1.82
CA THR A 58 -4.15 -27.80 0.98
C THR A 58 -3.45 -28.84 0.10
N ASP A 59 -4.19 -29.85 -0.35
CA ASP A 59 -3.75 -30.73 -1.42
C ASP A 59 -3.85 -29.98 -2.76
N ALA A 60 -2.69 -29.64 -3.35
CA ALA A 60 -2.58 -29.00 -4.66
C ALA A 60 -1.29 -29.45 -5.35
N HIS A 61 -1.40 -29.87 -6.61
CA HIS A 61 -0.28 -30.42 -7.36
C HIS A 61 0.66 -29.32 -7.86
N CYS A 62 1.94 -29.40 -7.48
CA CYS A 62 2.96 -28.47 -7.91
C CYS A 62 3.41 -28.80 -9.35
N PRO A 63 3.28 -27.87 -10.30
CA PRO A 63 3.68 -28.11 -11.69
C PRO A 63 5.21 -28.19 -11.90
N GLU A 64 6.01 -27.81 -10.90
CA GLU A 64 7.47 -27.80 -10.98
C GLU A 64 8.11 -29.09 -10.45
N CYS A 65 7.78 -29.49 -9.22
CA CYS A 65 8.39 -30.66 -8.57
C CYS A 65 7.44 -31.87 -8.43
N GLY A 66 6.15 -31.71 -8.72
CA GLY A 66 5.14 -32.77 -8.62
C GLY A 66 4.69 -33.10 -7.20
N ASN A 67 5.04 -32.28 -6.20
CA ASN A 67 4.51 -32.41 -4.84
C ASN A 67 3.01 -32.12 -4.79
N ASP A 68 2.26 -32.82 -3.93
CA ASP A 68 0.80 -32.68 -3.83
C ASP A 68 0.35 -31.78 -2.67
N ARG A 69 1.29 -31.15 -1.96
CA ARG A 69 1.00 -30.23 -0.85
C ARG A 69 1.43 -28.80 -1.15
N ALA A 70 0.54 -27.86 -0.86
CA ALA A 70 0.82 -26.44 -1.00
C ALA A 70 0.16 -25.62 0.12
N TYR A 71 0.80 -24.53 0.49
CA TYR A 71 0.16 -23.45 1.24
C TYR A 71 -0.65 -22.59 0.28
N TRP A 72 -1.76 -22.02 0.73
CA TRP A 72 -2.57 -21.15 -0.12
C TRP A 72 -2.95 -19.84 0.56
N TYR A 73 -3.16 -18.81 -0.25
CA TYR A 73 -3.69 -17.52 0.17
C TYR A 73 -4.53 -16.88 -0.94
N MET A 74 -5.39 -15.94 -0.57
CA MET A 74 -6.21 -15.19 -1.53
C MET A 74 -5.80 -13.73 -1.54
N GLN A 75 -5.74 -13.14 -2.73
CA GLN A 75 -5.44 -11.73 -2.91
C GLN A 75 -6.30 -11.14 -4.04
N GLN A 76 -6.87 -9.97 -3.76
CA GLN A 76 -7.59 -9.17 -4.76
C GLN A 76 -6.59 -8.41 -5.63
N ILE A 77 -6.39 -8.89 -6.87
CA ILE A 77 -5.48 -8.28 -7.86
C ILE A 77 -6.22 -7.65 -9.05
N ARG A 78 -7.56 -7.75 -9.08
CA ARG A 78 -8.40 -7.25 -10.17
C ARG A 78 -9.45 -6.25 -9.65
N SER A 79 -10.37 -5.83 -10.52
CA SER A 79 -11.42 -4.90 -10.14
C SER A 79 -12.29 -5.47 -9.02
N ALA A 80 -12.89 -4.60 -8.19
CA ALA A 80 -13.75 -5.02 -7.08
C ALA A 80 -15.00 -5.83 -7.51
N ASP A 81 -15.34 -5.79 -8.80
CA ASP A 81 -16.44 -6.57 -9.40
C ASP A 81 -16.02 -8.03 -9.71
N GLU A 82 -14.73 -8.37 -9.58
CA GLU A 82 -14.18 -9.70 -9.86
C GLU A 82 -13.85 -10.46 -8.56
N SER A 83 -13.93 -11.79 -8.61
CA SER A 83 -13.59 -12.68 -7.51
C SER A 83 -12.10 -12.59 -7.14
N GLU A 84 -11.77 -12.87 -5.88
CA GLU A 84 -10.39 -12.96 -5.41
C GLU A 84 -9.60 -14.07 -6.14
N THR A 85 -8.31 -13.81 -6.39
CA THR A 85 -7.42 -14.80 -7.00
C THR A 85 -6.75 -15.61 -5.89
N ARG A 86 -6.81 -16.95 -6.02
CA ARG A 86 -6.08 -17.88 -5.17
C ARG A 86 -4.67 -18.11 -5.68
N PHE A 87 -3.72 -18.10 -4.75
CA PHE A 87 -2.32 -18.37 -4.96
C PHE A 87 -1.91 -19.57 -4.12
N PHE A 88 -1.04 -20.40 -4.68
CA PHE A 88 -0.47 -21.57 -4.04
C PHE A 88 1.05 -21.41 -3.94
N ILE A 89 1.64 -21.97 -2.88
CA ILE A 89 3.07 -22.04 -2.63
C ILE A 89 3.41 -23.50 -2.31
N CYS A 90 4.28 -24.12 -3.10
CA CYS A 90 4.68 -25.50 -2.87
C CYS A 90 5.30 -25.65 -1.48
N SER A 91 4.90 -26.67 -0.73
CA SER A 91 5.48 -26.92 0.59
C SER A 91 6.91 -27.48 0.54
N ASP A 92 7.39 -27.88 -0.64
CA ASP A 92 8.68 -28.55 -0.85
C ASP A 92 9.69 -27.67 -1.62
N CYS A 93 9.29 -27.14 -2.78
CA CYS A 93 10.17 -26.31 -3.63
C CYS A 93 9.84 -24.81 -3.59
N GLU A 94 8.84 -24.40 -2.80
CA GLU A 94 8.42 -22.99 -2.65
C GLU A 94 7.95 -22.29 -3.93
N TYR A 95 7.80 -23.04 -5.03
CA TYR A 95 7.25 -22.53 -6.29
C TYR A 95 5.85 -21.95 -6.06
N LYS A 96 5.57 -20.80 -6.67
CA LYS A 96 4.30 -20.08 -6.51
C LYS A 96 3.51 -20.07 -7.82
N TRP A 97 2.25 -20.45 -7.76
CA TRP A 97 1.36 -20.45 -8.93
C TRP A 97 -0.06 -20.01 -8.57
N ARG A 98 -0.87 -19.75 -9.60
CA ARG A 98 -2.26 -19.32 -9.46
C ARG A 98 -3.20 -20.49 -9.76
N GLU A 99 -4.42 -20.44 -9.23
CA GLU A 99 -5.48 -21.41 -9.60
C GLU A 99 -5.79 -21.40 -11.10
N ASP A 100 -5.61 -20.27 -11.77
CA ASP A 100 -5.92 -20.06 -13.20
C ASP A 100 -4.77 -20.44 -14.16
N ASP A 101 -3.61 -20.90 -13.64
CA ASP A 101 -2.42 -21.22 -14.45
C ASP A 101 -2.46 -22.64 -15.09
N ASN A 102 -3.62 -23.31 -15.09
CA ASN A 102 -3.79 -24.69 -15.56
C ASN A 102 -4.32 -24.83 -17.00
#